data_AF-A0A645AUR0-F1
#
_entry.id   AF-A0A645AUR0-F1
#
_cell.length_a   1.000
_cell.length_b   1.000
_cell.length_c   1.000
_cell.angle_alpha   90.00
_cell.angle_beta   90.00
_cell.angle_gamma   90.00
#
_symmetry.space_group_name_H-M   'P 1'
#
loop_
_entity.id
_entity.type
_entity.pdbx_description
1 polymer ?
#
loop_
_entity_poly.entity_id
_entity_poly.type
_entity_poly.pdbx_seq_one_letter_code
_entity_poly.pdbx_strand_id
1 'polypeptide(L)'
;MAEAGYNLIIPTFPYMSEATVTVAKEYPDTMFCAIYQFINVGDASYANIWDTEYHGEGAFYVAGWMAGKATQSNVIGFQVGGEEPSPNAEGNAFMRGALAANPDVTVEFACINSYEDTATTYEYTMAMIDKGADIIQGDSGGSNAGMVDAAKEKGGVLVGNEITDFYDTYKEFNGIIGIGFGANAIQAIEAYIAGTYPGGQHGIMDLANGGYFMDWASYERFAASDSVFAAAYKANLDEAKSMTEKIISGEMTVEFDTEFPNFDRVKNG
;
A
#
# COMPACT_ATOMS: atom_id res chain seq x y z
N MET A 1 17.70 19.06 -13.95
CA MET A 1 17.73 17.81 -14.75
C MET A 1 17.35 18.08 -16.20
N ALA A 2 16.19 18.70 -16.48
CA ALA A 2 15.79 19.04 -17.84
C ALA A 2 16.79 19.96 -18.56
N GLU A 3 17.20 21.07 -17.91
CA GLU A 3 18.26 21.96 -18.42
C GLU A 3 19.60 21.23 -18.63
N ALA A 4 19.88 20.20 -17.83
CA ALA A 4 21.09 19.39 -17.94
C ALA A 4 21.03 18.35 -19.06
N GLY A 5 19.93 18.28 -19.83
CA GLY A 5 19.79 17.41 -21.01
C GLY A 5 19.35 15.98 -20.72
N TYR A 6 18.75 15.72 -19.55
CA TYR A 6 18.18 14.40 -19.25
C TYR A 6 16.96 14.13 -20.12
N ASN A 7 16.89 12.95 -20.73
CA ASN A 7 15.80 12.59 -21.64
C ASN A 7 14.49 12.18 -20.96
N LEU A 8 14.61 11.55 -19.78
CA LEU A 8 13.49 11.11 -18.95
C LEU A 8 13.74 11.54 -17.50
N ILE A 9 12.76 12.18 -16.88
CA ILE A 9 12.78 12.63 -15.49
C ILE A 9 11.63 11.96 -14.76
N ILE A 10 11.87 11.49 -13.53
CA ILE A 10 10.88 10.75 -12.74
C ILE A 10 10.55 11.56 -11.48
N PRO A 11 9.64 12.55 -11.56
CA PRO A 11 9.12 13.20 -10.37
C PRO A 11 8.11 12.29 -9.65
N THR A 12 8.09 12.35 -8.33
CA THR A 12 7.25 11.50 -7.47
C THR A 12 6.34 12.33 -6.58
N PHE A 13 5.15 11.80 -6.28
CA PHE A 13 4.15 12.30 -5.33
C PHE A 13 3.31 13.51 -5.78
N PRO A 14 2.06 13.65 -5.25
CA PRO A 14 1.09 14.62 -5.74
C PRO A 14 1.54 16.07 -5.63
N TYR A 15 2.28 16.43 -4.57
CA TYR A 15 2.74 17.80 -4.35
C TYR A 15 3.73 18.30 -5.42
N MET A 16 4.33 17.40 -6.21
CA MET A 16 5.21 17.76 -7.32
C MET A 16 4.44 18.09 -8.62
N SER A 17 3.13 17.84 -8.69
CA SER A 17 2.35 17.93 -9.93
C SER A 17 2.48 19.27 -10.65
N GLU A 18 2.34 20.39 -9.93
CA GLU A 18 2.44 21.72 -10.53
C GLU A 18 3.85 22.03 -11.06
N ALA A 19 4.88 21.61 -10.32
CA ALA A 19 6.27 21.79 -10.74
C ALA A 19 6.59 20.92 -11.96
N THR A 20 6.13 19.67 -11.98
CA THR A 20 6.25 18.76 -13.13
C THR A 20 5.63 19.39 -14.38
N VAL A 21 4.39 19.88 -14.29
CA VAL A 21 3.70 20.52 -15.42
C VAL A 21 4.42 21.78 -15.91
N THR A 22 4.92 22.60 -14.98
CA THR A 22 5.65 23.83 -15.31
C THR A 22 6.90 23.52 -16.14
N VAL A 23 7.73 22.60 -15.66
CA VAL A 23 8.97 22.23 -16.35
C VAL A 23 8.66 21.47 -17.65
N ALA A 24 7.65 20.61 -17.68
CA ALA A 24 7.27 19.88 -18.89
C ALA A 24 6.86 20.81 -20.06
N LYS A 25 6.25 21.96 -19.77
CA LYS A 25 5.91 22.99 -20.77
C LYS A 25 7.15 23.72 -21.31
N GLU A 26 8.16 23.94 -20.48
CA GLU A 26 9.41 24.60 -20.87
C GLU A 26 10.33 23.68 -21.68
N TYR A 27 10.24 22.36 -21.46
CA TYR A 27 11.10 21.35 -22.07
C TYR A 27 10.26 20.26 -22.78
N PRO A 28 9.65 20.56 -23.94
CA PRO A 28 8.72 19.65 -24.63
C PRO A 28 9.38 18.36 -25.15
N ASP A 29 10.71 18.36 -25.36
CA ASP A 29 11.47 17.19 -25.82
C ASP A 29 11.91 16.27 -24.66
N THR A 30 11.72 16.70 -23.41
CA THR A 30 12.01 15.91 -22.21
C THR A 30 10.76 15.17 -21.76
N MET A 31 10.88 13.87 -21.50
CA MET A 31 9.79 13.04 -21.00
C MET A 31 9.75 13.02 -19.46
N PHE A 32 8.55 12.90 -18.90
CA PHE A 32 8.32 12.88 -17.46
C PHE A 32 7.48 11.66 -17.08
N CYS A 33 8.00 10.81 -16.20
CA CYS A 33 7.26 9.72 -15.56
C CYS A 33 6.82 10.19 -14.17
N ALA A 34 5.61 10.72 -14.08
CA ALA A 34 5.06 11.36 -12.90
C ALA A 34 4.38 10.32 -12.00
N ILE A 35 5.17 9.72 -11.11
CA ILE A 35 4.71 8.68 -10.18
C ILE A 35 3.81 9.31 -9.12
N TYR A 36 2.63 8.73 -8.91
CA TYR A 36 1.66 9.13 -7.87
C TYR A 36 1.18 10.58 -8.05
N GLN A 37 1.01 11.01 -9.30
CA GLN A 37 0.56 12.35 -9.68
C GLN A 37 -0.71 12.25 -10.53
N PHE A 38 -1.51 13.31 -10.50
CA PHE A 38 -2.83 13.39 -11.15
C PHE A 38 -2.84 14.55 -12.14
N ILE A 39 -2.07 14.42 -13.21
CA ILE A 39 -1.77 15.49 -14.16
C ILE A 39 -2.64 15.38 -15.42
N ASN A 40 -2.71 14.20 -16.05
CA ASN A 40 -3.47 13.99 -17.29
C ASN A 40 -4.89 13.49 -17.01
N VAL A 41 -5.58 14.11 -16.06
CA VAL A 41 -6.95 13.77 -15.64
C VAL A 41 -7.97 14.77 -16.20
N GLY A 42 -9.19 14.32 -16.47
CA GLY A 42 -10.25 15.14 -17.04
C GLY A 42 -9.91 15.65 -18.44
N ASP A 43 -9.94 16.97 -18.64
CA ASP A 43 -9.62 17.60 -19.93
C ASP A 43 -8.12 17.96 -20.08
N ALA A 44 -7.30 17.71 -19.05
CA ALA A 44 -5.87 18.01 -19.08
C ALA A 44 -5.09 16.90 -19.80
N SER A 45 -4.17 17.29 -20.70
CA SER A 45 -3.26 16.35 -21.35
C SER A 45 -1.95 17.04 -21.74
N TYR A 46 -0.83 16.43 -21.34
CA TYR A 46 0.53 16.88 -21.59
C TYR A 46 1.32 15.75 -22.25
N ALA A 47 1.58 15.88 -23.55
CA ALA A 47 2.10 14.80 -24.39
C ALA A 47 3.48 14.25 -23.98
N ASN A 48 4.23 14.97 -23.14
CA ASN A 48 5.52 14.53 -22.61
C ASN A 48 5.47 14.08 -21.14
N ILE A 49 4.29 14.01 -20.54
CA ILE A 49 4.08 13.51 -19.17
C ILE A 49 3.27 12.21 -19.26
N TRP A 50 3.78 11.14 -18.65
CA TRP A 50 2.99 9.97 -18.27
C TRP A 50 2.87 9.99 -16.75
N ASP A 51 1.67 10.25 -16.24
CA ASP A 51 1.38 10.20 -14.82
C ASP A 51 0.65 8.92 -14.44
N THR A 52 0.87 8.45 -13.22
CA THR A 52 0.31 7.18 -12.75
C THR A 52 -0.30 7.29 -11.36
N GLU A 53 -1.56 6.88 -11.26
CA GLU A 53 -2.26 6.62 -9.99
C GLU A 53 -1.97 5.20 -9.51
N TYR A 54 -2.05 4.98 -8.20
CA TYR A 54 -1.76 3.72 -7.53
C TYR A 54 -3.04 3.20 -6.89
N HIS A 55 -3.38 1.93 -7.14
CA HIS A 55 -4.59 1.24 -6.72
C HIS A 55 -4.18 0.00 -5.92
N GLY A 56 -4.00 0.19 -4.61
CA GLY A 56 -3.51 -0.84 -3.68
C GLY A 56 -4.60 -1.70 -3.04
N GLU A 57 -5.88 -1.34 -3.23
CA GLU A 57 -7.03 -1.92 -2.54
C GLU A 57 -7.08 -3.45 -2.65
N GLY A 58 -6.69 -4.02 -3.79
CA GLY A 58 -6.62 -5.46 -3.97
C GLY A 58 -5.61 -6.14 -3.04
N ALA A 59 -4.43 -5.55 -2.87
CA ALA A 59 -3.38 -6.10 -2.00
C ALA A 59 -3.79 -5.98 -0.52
N PHE A 60 -4.30 -4.81 -0.13
CA PHE A 60 -4.73 -4.56 1.24
C PHE A 60 -5.98 -5.36 1.63
N TYR A 61 -6.87 -5.66 0.68
CA TYR A 61 -7.97 -6.62 0.91
C TYR A 61 -7.43 -8.00 1.31
N VAL A 62 -6.46 -8.52 0.58
CA VAL A 62 -5.87 -9.84 0.86
C VAL A 62 -5.14 -9.83 2.20
N ALA A 63 -4.41 -8.76 2.52
CA ALA A 63 -3.77 -8.60 3.82
C ALA A 63 -4.79 -8.54 4.97
N GLY A 64 -5.87 -7.79 4.80
CA GLY A 64 -6.98 -7.73 5.76
C GLY A 64 -7.63 -9.09 5.96
N TRP A 65 -7.88 -9.82 4.88
CA TRP A 65 -8.42 -11.17 4.94
C TRP A 65 -7.51 -12.14 5.71
N MET A 66 -6.19 -12.10 5.46
CA MET A 66 -5.22 -12.89 6.23
C MET A 66 -5.21 -12.51 7.72
N ALA A 67 -5.25 -11.20 8.04
CA ALA A 67 -5.32 -10.72 9.42
C ALA A 67 -6.61 -11.19 10.13
N GLY A 68 -7.76 -11.09 9.46
CA GLY A 68 -9.04 -11.59 9.97
C GLY A 68 -9.04 -13.09 10.24
N LYS A 69 -8.36 -13.89 9.41
CA LYS A 69 -8.18 -15.34 9.65
C LYS A 69 -7.24 -15.67 10.82
N ALA A 70 -6.28 -14.79 11.10
CA ALA A 70 -5.19 -15.08 12.03
C ALA A 70 -5.40 -14.51 13.43
N THR A 71 -6.17 -13.42 13.58
CA THR A 71 -6.44 -12.78 14.86
C THR A 71 -7.02 -13.77 15.88
N GLN A 72 -6.54 -13.66 17.11
CA GLN A 72 -6.99 -14.42 18.27
C GLN A 72 -7.94 -13.58 19.14
N SER A 73 -7.83 -12.24 19.09
CA SER A 73 -8.65 -11.31 19.88
C SER A 73 -9.90 -10.82 19.15
N ASN A 74 -9.99 -11.01 17.82
CA ASN A 74 -10.95 -10.36 16.94
C ASN A 74 -10.81 -8.83 16.89
N VAL A 75 -9.73 -8.26 17.41
CA VAL A 75 -9.42 -6.84 17.28
C VAL A 75 -8.09 -6.73 16.52
N ILE A 76 -8.10 -6.00 15.42
CA ILE A 76 -6.92 -5.74 14.61
C ILE A 76 -6.78 -4.24 14.34
N GLY A 77 -5.59 -3.79 13.96
CA GLY A 77 -5.29 -2.40 13.66
C GLY A 77 -4.93 -2.17 12.19
N PHE A 78 -5.29 -0.99 11.69
CA PHE A 78 -4.80 -0.46 10.42
C PHE A 78 -4.41 1.00 10.59
N GLN A 79 -3.26 1.40 10.07
CA GLN A 79 -2.81 2.79 10.13
C GLN A 79 -2.26 3.28 8.79
N VAL A 80 -2.62 4.51 8.42
CA VAL A 80 -2.19 5.15 7.16
C VAL A 80 -1.39 6.42 7.44
N GLY A 81 -0.50 6.78 6.51
CA GLY A 81 0.27 8.02 6.59
C GLY A 81 -0.56 9.27 6.31
N GLY A 82 -1.53 9.20 5.40
CA GLY A 82 -2.37 10.33 5.02
C GLY A 82 -3.75 9.92 4.51
N GLU A 83 -4.57 10.91 4.16
CA GLU A 83 -5.96 10.74 3.70
C GLU A 83 -6.08 10.89 2.17
N GLU A 84 -5.01 10.64 1.42
CA GLU A 84 -5.07 10.63 -0.03
C GLU A 84 -6.03 9.53 -0.53
N PRO A 85 -6.53 9.61 -1.79
CA PRO A 85 -7.47 8.63 -2.32
C PRO A 85 -7.02 7.17 -2.19
N SER A 86 -5.76 6.85 -2.51
CA SER A 86 -5.27 5.46 -2.44
C SER A 86 -5.16 4.93 -1.00
N PRO A 87 -4.52 5.61 -0.03
CA PRO A 87 -4.50 5.14 1.36
C PRO A 87 -5.90 4.94 1.96
N ASN A 88 -6.86 5.81 1.61
CA ASN A 88 -8.26 5.61 2.02
C ASN A 88 -8.86 4.33 1.41
N ALA A 89 -8.66 4.09 0.10
CA ALA A 89 -9.12 2.86 -0.57
C ALA A 89 -8.48 1.61 0.02
N GLU A 90 -7.20 1.66 0.34
CA GLU A 90 -6.44 0.58 0.97
C GLU A 90 -6.97 0.26 2.37
N GLY A 91 -7.24 1.27 3.20
CA GLY A 91 -7.84 1.07 4.52
C GLY A 91 -9.24 0.50 4.47
N ASN A 92 -10.09 0.99 3.58
CA ASN A 92 -11.43 0.43 3.39
C ASN A 92 -11.38 -1.02 2.89
N ALA A 93 -10.45 -1.33 1.99
CA ALA A 93 -10.27 -2.67 1.46
C ALA A 93 -9.74 -3.64 2.52
N PHE A 94 -8.78 -3.23 3.35
CA PHE A 94 -8.30 -4.00 4.50
C PHE A 94 -9.46 -4.34 5.45
N MET A 95 -10.30 -3.37 5.79
CA MET A 95 -11.49 -3.59 6.63
C MET A 95 -12.47 -4.59 6.01
N ARG A 96 -12.76 -4.47 4.70
CA ARG A 96 -13.61 -5.41 3.96
C ARG A 96 -13.03 -6.83 3.93
N GLY A 97 -11.73 -6.95 3.67
CA GLY A 97 -11.03 -8.23 3.66
C GLY A 97 -11.11 -8.92 5.02
N ALA A 98 -10.82 -8.18 6.09
CA ALA A 98 -10.89 -8.68 7.47
C ALA A 98 -12.30 -9.17 7.83
N LEU A 99 -13.32 -8.36 7.52
CA LEU A 99 -14.72 -8.72 7.78
C LEU A 99 -15.18 -9.94 6.97
N ALA A 100 -14.73 -10.06 5.72
CA ALA A 100 -15.02 -11.21 4.88
C ALA A 100 -14.39 -12.51 5.42
N ALA A 101 -13.21 -12.42 6.04
CA ALA A 101 -12.55 -13.57 6.67
C ALA A 101 -13.18 -13.94 8.03
N ASN A 102 -13.59 -12.92 8.80
CA ASN A 102 -14.03 -13.02 10.18
C ASN A 102 -15.14 -11.98 10.48
N PRO A 103 -16.43 -12.39 10.51
CA PRO A 103 -17.54 -11.48 10.79
C PRO A 103 -17.54 -10.85 12.19
N ASP A 104 -16.79 -11.42 13.14
CA ASP A 104 -16.71 -10.94 14.53
C ASP A 104 -15.57 -9.92 14.73
N VAL A 105 -14.78 -9.65 13.69
CA VAL A 105 -13.63 -8.73 13.76
C VAL A 105 -14.07 -7.29 14.03
N THR A 106 -13.22 -6.55 14.74
CA THR A 106 -13.22 -5.09 14.85
C THR A 106 -11.88 -4.56 14.33
N VAL A 107 -11.92 -3.53 13.49
CA VAL A 107 -10.70 -2.88 12.98
C VAL A 107 -10.57 -1.49 13.62
N GLU A 108 -9.50 -1.31 14.39
CA GLU A 108 -9.07 0.01 14.87
C GLU A 108 -8.31 0.73 13.76
N PHE A 109 -8.68 1.97 13.48
CA PHE A 109 -8.08 2.77 12.40
C PHE A 109 -7.41 4.02 12.93
N ALA A 110 -6.27 4.39 12.36
CA ALA A 110 -5.62 5.68 12.58
C ALA A 110 -5.04 6.26 11.29
N CYS A 111 -5.19 7.58 11.12
CA CYS A 111 -4.43 8.36 10.15
C CYS A 111 -3.36 9.16 10.90
N ILE A 112 -2.09 8.91 10.58
CA ILE A 112 -0.93 9.52 11.23
C ILE A 112 -0.73 10.98 10.81
N ASN A 113 -1.22 11.36 9.61
CA ASN A 113 -0.98 12.65 8.98
C ASN A 113 0.52 12.94 8.75
N SER A 114 1.32 11.90 8.59
CA SER A 114 2.74 11.95 8.27
C SER A 114 3.25 10.57 7.85
N TYR A 115 4.14 10.56 6.86
CA TYR A 115 4.90 9.37 6.43
C TYR A 115 6.27 9.26 7.10
N GLU A 116 6.59 10.18 8.03
CA GLU A 116 7.89 10.24 8.74
C GLU A 116 7.77 10.38 10.27
N ASP A 117 6.57 10.48 10.84
CA ASP A 117 6.37 10.69 12.29
C ASP A 117 6.24 9.37 13.05
N THR A 118 7.39 8.79 13.38
CA THR A 118 7.47 7.56 14.16
C THR A 118 6.93 7.71 15.58
N ALA A 119 6.98 8.91 16.18
CA ALA A 119 6.55 9.12 17.56
C ALA A 119 5.02 9.06 17.66
N THR A 120 4.33 9.75 16.77
CA THR A 120 2.86 9.70 16.67
C THR A 120 2.39 8.29 16.33
N THR A 121 3.04 7.62 15.37
CA THR A 121 2.71 6.22 15.02
C THR A 121 2.87 5.26 16.20
N TYR A 122 3.92 5.42 17.00
CA TYR A 122 4.10 4.64 18.23
C TYR A 122 2.90 4.80 19.18
N GLU A 123 2.46 6.04 19.44
CA GLU A 123 1.35 6.34 20.35
C GLU A 123 0.03 5.73 19.85
N TYR A 124 -0.29 5.86 18.56
CA TYR A 124 -1.47 5.23 17.97
C TYR A 124 -1.41 3.70 18.04
N THR A 125 -0.24 3.12 17.74
CA THR A 125 -0.05 1.66 17.81
C THR A 125 -0.26 1.16 19.24
N MET A 126 0.33 1.82 20.24
CA MET A 126 0.10 1.47 21.65
C MET A 126 -1.38 1.56 22.04
N ALA A 127 -2.09 2.59 21.57
CA ALA A 127 -3.51 2.73 21.82
C ALA A 127 -4.34 1.61 21.17
N MET A 128 -3.99 1.15 19.96
CA MET A 128 -4.63 0.00 19.33
C MET A 128 -4.40 -1.28 20.14
N ILE A 129 -3.15 -1.51 20.60
CA ILE A 129 -2.81 -2.68 21.41
C ILE A 129 -3.54 -2.66 22.76
N ASP A 130 -3.66 -1.49 23.41
CA ASP A 130 -4.41 -1.34 24.66
C ASP A 130 -5.91 -1.60 24.50
N LYS A 131 -6.46 -1.42 23.29
CA LYS A 131 -7.82 -1.84 22.92
C LYS A 131 -7.95 -3.32 22.54
N GLY A 132 -6.83 -4.04 22.50
CA GLY A 132 -6.78 -5.49 22.27
C GLY A 132 -6.32 -5.89 20.86
N ALA A 133 -5.82 -4.95 20.05
CA ALA A 133 -5.30 -5.29 18.74
C ALA A 133 -4.12 -6.27 18.83
N ASP A 134 -4.23 -7.43 18.18
CA ASP A 134 -3.19 -8.46 18.16
C ASP A 134 -2.50 -8.60 16.80
N ILE A 135 -3.03 -7.95 15.77
CA ILE A 135 -2.42 -7.80 14.45
C ILE A 135 -2.59 -6.35 14.01
N ILE A 136 -1.52 -5.70 13.55
CA ILE A 136 -1.56 -4.31 13.06
C ILE A 136 -0.87 -4.22 11.70
N GLN A 137 -1.56 -3.68 10.70
CA GLN A 137 -1.00 -3.41 9.37
C GLN A 137 -0.77 -1.91 9.19
N GLY A 138 0.41 -1.55 8.70
CA GLY A 138 0.76 -0.18 8.32
C GLY A 138 0.69 0.07 6.81
N ASP A 139 0.37 1.32 6.49
CA ASP A 139 0.51 2.01 5.20
C ASP A 139 1.00 3.46 5.44
N SER A 140 2.13 3.63 6.13
CA SER A 140 2.56 4.94 6.70
C SER A 140 4.02 5.32 6.49
N GLY A 141 4.65 4.76 5.46
CA GLY A 141 6.02 4.98 5.04
C GLY A 141 7.04 4.69 6.13
N GLY A 142 7.94 5.67 6.34
CA GLY A 142 8.94 5.62 7.38
C GLY A 142 8.37 5.61 8.79
N SER A 143 7.15 6.15 9.00
CA SER A 143 6.48 6.18 10.30
C SER A 143 6.26 4.77 10.87
N ASN A 144 6.16 3.73 10.03
CA ASN A 144 5.99 2.33 10.43
C ASN A 144 7.07 1.82 11.40
N ALA A 145 8.26 2.44 11.44
CA ALA A 145 9.26 2.11 12.44
C ALA A 145 8.73 2.27 13.88
N GLY A 146 7.92 3.31 14.13
CA GLY A 146 7.27 3.54 15.43
C GLY A 146 6.28 2.45 15.81
N MET A 147 5.55 1.89 14.84
CA MET A 147 4.64 0.76 15.06
C MET A 147 5.40 -0.50 15.46
N VAL A 148 6.50 -0.77 14.78
CA VAL A 148 7.37 -1.90 15.11
C VAL A 148 7.97 -1.73 16.51
N ASP A 149 8.36 -0.52 16.90
CA ASP A 149 8.89 -0.25 18.24
C ASP A 149 7.84 -0.42 19.33
N ALA A 150 6.59 0.03 19.12
CA ALA A 150 5.47 -0.21 20.03
C ALA A 150 5.17 -1.71 20.19
N ALA A 151 5.14 -2.45 19.08
CA ALA A 151 4.91 -3.89 19.09
C ALA A 151 6.05 -4.66 19.80
N LYS A 152 7.32 -4.24 19.62
CA LYS A 152 8.46 -4.78 20.37
C LYS A 152 8.36 -4.53 21.86
N GLU A 153 7.96 -3.33 22.27
CA GLU A 153 7.82 -2.98 23.69
C GLU A 153 6.74 -3.83 24.37
N LYS A 154 5.60 -4.00 23.70
CA LYS A 154 4.47 -4.71 24.29
C LYS A 154 4.57 -6.23 24.19
N GLY A 155 5.07 -6.72 23.05
CA GLY A 155 5.16 -8.13 22.70
C GLY A 155 3.81 -8.77 22.38
N GLY A 156 3.83 -9.87 21.61
CA GLY A 156 2.63 -10.65 21.30
C GLY A 156 1.70 -10.04 20.26
N VAL A 157 2.17 -9.03 19.52
CA VAL A 157 1.40 -8.34 18.47
C VAL A 157 2.06 -8.58 17.12
N LEU A 158 1.33 -9.11 16.16
CA LEU A 158 1.83 -9.26 14.81
C LEU A 158 1.81 -7.93 14.08
N VAL A 159 2.85 -7.60 13.32
CA VAL A 159 2.86 -6.36 12.52
C VAL A 159 3.23 -6.63 11.06
N GLY A 160 2.53 -5.97 10.16
CA GLY A 160 2.84 -5.90 8.73
C GLY A 160 2.92 -4.46 8.27
N ASN A 161 3.61 -4.21 7.17
CA ASN A 161 3.66 -2.88 6.59
C ASN A 161 3.76 -2.92 5.07
N GLU A 162 3.95 -1.76 4.51
CA GLU A 162 4.42 -1.52 3.17
C GLU A 162 5.92 -1.15 3.17
N ILE A 163 6.63 -1.63 2.15
CA ILE A 163 8.02 -1.31 1.81
C ILE A 163 9.12 -1.94 2.70
N THR A 164 9.13 -1.70 4.02
CA THR A 164 10.34 -1.98 4.85
C THR A 164 10.26 -3.31 5.59
N ASP A 165 11.20 -4.22 5.32
CA ASP A 165 11.31 -5.49 6.05
C ASP A 165 11.90 -5.29 7.47
N PHE A 166 11.11 -5.54 8.51
CA PHE A 166 11.57 -5.47 9.90
C PHE A 166 11.84 -6.83 10.55
N TYR A 167 11.73 -7.95 9.82
CA TYR A 167 11.76 -9.30 10.37
C TYR A 167 13.00 -9.65 11.18
N ASP A 168 14.16 -9.10 10.82
CA ASP A 168 15.40 -9.34 11.56
C ASP A 168 15.45 -8.61 12.91
N THR A 169 14.68 -7.53 13.06
CA THR A 169 14.57 -6.80 14.32
C THR A 169 13.33 -7.19 15.12
N TYR A 170 12.29 -7.73 14.46
CA TYR A 170 11.04 -8.14 15.07
C TYR A 170 10.49 -9.40 14.43
N LYS A 171 10.54 -10.53 15.15
CA LYS A 171 10.16 -11.84 14.59
C LYS A 171 8.65 -12.03 14.41
N GLU A 172 7.84 -11.17 15.01
CA GLU A 172 6.40 -11.05 14.77
C GLU A 172 6.09 -10.05 13.62
N PHE A 173 7.04 -9.84 12.70
CA PHE A 173 6.78 -9.15 11.44
C PHE A 173 6.26 -10.14 10.40
N ASN A 174 5.04 -9.97 9.89
CA ASN A 174 4.38 -10.98 9.05
C ASN A 174 4.71 -10.89 7.56
N GLY A 175 5.00 -9.69 7.04
CA GLY A 175 5.29 -9.50 5.63
C GLY A 175 5.07 -8.09 5.13
N ILE A 176 5.25 -7.94 3.82
CA ILE A 176 5.28 -6.66 3.11
C ILE A 176 4.24 -6.65 2.00
N ILE A 177 3.45 -5.57 1.96
CA ILE A 177 2.74 -5.14 0.76
C ILE A 177 3.67 -4.17 0.03
N GLY A 178 4.18 -4.56 -1.13
CA GLY A 178 5.14 -3.77 -1.88
C GLY A 178 4.46 -2.79 -2.82
N ILE A 179 5.04 -1.59 -2.96
CA ILE A 179 4.63 -0.59 -3.95
C ILE A 179 5.68 -0.53 -5.07
N GLY A 180 5.21 -0.67 -6.31
CA GLY A 180 5.98 -0.87 -7.52
C GLY A 180 6.57 0.39 -8.16
N PHE A 181 7.03 1.38 -7.40
CA PHE A 181 7.61 2.61 -7.98
C PHE A 181 8.78 2.31 -8.93
N GLY A 182 9.62 1.34 -8.57
CA GLY A 182 10.72 0.87 -9.42
C GLY A 182 10.23 0.18 -10.70
N ALA A 183 9.16 -0.62 -10.61
CA ALA A 183 8.55 -1.27 -11.77
C ALA A 183 7.97 -0.22 -12.74
N ASN A 184 7.29 0.81 -12.21
CA ASN A 184 6.79 1.92 -13.01
C ASN A 184 7.91 2.71 -13.71
N ALA A 185 8.99 3.00 -12.98
CA ALA A 185 10.18 3.65 -13.55
C ALA A 185 10.81 2.82 -14.68
N ILE A 186 10.91 1.50 -14.50
CA ILE A 186 11.41 0.58 -15.53
C ILE A 186 10.48 0.59 -16.76
N GLN A 187 9.16 0.50 -16.56
CA GLN A 187 8.18 0.57 -17.66
C GLN A 187 8.32 1.88 -18.45
N ALA A 188 8.53 3.01 -17.77
CA ALA A 188 8.75 4.31 -18.42
C ALA A 188 10.03 4.35 -19.24
N ILE A 189 11.12 3.80 -18.70
CA ILE A 189 12.42 3.69 -19.39
C ILE A 189 12.29 2.79 -20.63
N GLU A 190 11.64 1.64 -20.50
CA GLU A 190 11.43 0.70 -21.60
C GLU A 190 10.56 1.31 -22.70
N ALA A 191 9.45 1.95 -22.34
CA ALA A 191 8.58 2.64 -23.31
C ALA A 191 9.29 3.79 -24.01
N TYR A 192 10.16 4.53 -23.29
CA TYR A 192 10.99 5.57 -23.89
C TYR A 192 11.97 5.00 -24.91
N ILE A 193 12.74 3.96 -24.54
CA ILE A 193 13.71 3.31 -25.44
C ILE A 193 13.03 2.71 -26.68
N ALA A 194 11.83 2.13 -26.50
CA ALA A 194 11.05 1.54 -27.59
C ALA A 194 10.39 2.57 -28.51
N GLY A 195 10.39 3.86 -28.16
CA GLY A 195 9.67 4.91 -28.89
C GLY A 195 8.16 4.81 -28.75
N THR A 196 7.66 4.17 -27.69
CA THR A 196 6.24 3.95 -27.39
C THR A 196 5.82 4.64 -26.09
N TYR A 197 6.48 5.74 -25.73
CA TYR A 197 6.24 6.44 -24.47
C TYR A 197 4.77 6.89 -24.37
N PRO A 198 4.04 6.54 -23.29
CA PRO A 198 2.60 6.80 -23.15
C PRO A 198 2.31 8.23 -22.66
N GLY A 199 3.01 9.22 -23.22
CA GLY A 199 2.82 10.61 -22.83
C GLY A 199 1.41 11.12 -23.14
N GLY A 200 0.90 11.98 -22.27
CA GLY A 200 -0.48 12.48 -22.29
C GLY A 200 -1.51 11.53 -21.69
N GLN A 201 -1.09 10.38 -21.18
CA GLN A 201 -1.96 9.38 -20.54
C GLN A 201 -1.85 9.44 -19.02
N HIS A 202 -2.95 9.10 -18.36
CA HIS A 202 -3.02 8.79 -16.94
C HIS A 202 -3.12 7.27 -16.77
N GLY A 203 -2.07 6.65 -16.22
CA GLY A 203 -2.00 5.20 -15.99
C GLY A 203 -2.48 4.82 -14.60
N ILE A 204 -2.95 3.57 -14.46
CA ILE A 204 -3.26 2.95 -13.16
C ILE A 204 -2.18 1.93 -12.87
N MET A 205 -1.68 1.90 -11.64
CA MET A 205 -0.68 0.98 -11.13
C MET A 205 -1.28 0.14 -10.00
N ASP A 206 -1.42 -1.15 -10.23
CA ASP A 206 -2.16 -2.07 -9.36
C ASP A 206 -1.44 -3.43 -9.26
N LEU A 207 -2.12 -4.44 -8.71
CA LEU A 207 -1.59 -5.82 -8.67
C LEU A 207 -1.32 -6.42 -10.06
N ALA A 208 -2.12 -6.06 -11.08
CA ALA A 208 -2.07 -6.69 -12.40
C ALA A 208 -0.87 -6.23 -13.23
N ASN A 209 -0.32 -5.04 -12.95
CA ASN A 209 0.83 -4.48 -13.66
C ASN A 209 2.06 -4.24 -12.77
N GLY A 210 2.04 -4.78 -11.54
CA GLY A 210 3.15 -4.69 -10.59
C GLY A 210 3.30 -3.33 -9.91
N GLY A 211 2.27 -2.48 -9.97
CA GLY A 211 2.12 -1.26 -9.18
C GLY A 211 1.98 -1.51 -7.69
N TYR A 212 1.33 -2.63 -7.33
CA TYR A 212 1.39 -3.24 -6.01
C TYR A 212 1.76 -4.71 -6.14
N PHE A 213 2.28 -5.29 -5.06
CA PHE A 213 2.49 -6.72 -4.96
C PHE A 213 2.45 -7.19 -3.51
N MET A 214 2.06 -8.44 -3.31
CA MET A 214 2.28 -9.13 -2.04
C MET A 214 3.70 -9.71 -2.08
N ASP A 215 4.59 -9.35 -1.15
CA ASP A 215 5.88 -10.02 -1.03
C ASP A 215 5.70 -11.40 -0.39
N TRP A 216 5.27 -12.36 -1.19
CA TRP A 216 4.97 -13.72 -0.72
C TRP A 216 6.16 -14.38 -0.02
N ALA A 217 7.40 -14.03 -0.35
CA ALA A 217 8.56 -14.59 0.32
C ALA A 217 8.62 -14.15 1.79
N SER A 218 8.25 -12.89 2.08
CA SER A 218 8.16 -12.38 3.45
C SER A 218 7.06 -13.11 4.26
N TYR A 219 5.89 -13.33 3.66
CA TYR A 219 4.78 -14.06 4.30
C TYR A 219 5.08 -15.56 4.49
N GLU A 220 5.73 -16.20 3.53
CA GLU A 220 6.18 -17.60 3.63
C GLU A 220 7.23 -17.78 4.73
N ARG A 221 8.19 -16.85 4.82
CA ARG A 221 9.18 -16.82 5.91
C ARG A 221 8.49 -16.71 7.26
N PHE A 222 7.50 -15.83 7.39
CA PHE A 222 6.73 -15.69 8.62
C PHE A 222 5.93 -16.97 8.96
N ALA A 223 5.26 -17.57 7.97
CA ALA A 223 4.47 -18.80 8.14
C ALA A 223 5.31 -20.03 8.55
N ALA A 224 6.63 -19.96 8.35
CA ALA A 224 7.59 -20.98 8.80
C ALA A 224 8.20 -20.68 10.18
N SER A 225 7.82 -19.59 10.84
CA SER A 225 8.31 -19.20 12.16
C SER A 225 7.62 -19.94 13.31
N ASP A 226 8.12 -19.73 14.54
CA ASP A 226 7.53 -20.26 15.77
C ASP A 226 6.46 -19.33 16.38
N SER A 227 6.02 -18.29 15.66
CA SER A 227 4.97 -17.38 16.10
C SER A 227 3.64 -18.10 16.31
N VAL A 228 2.84 -17.62 17.26
CA VAL A 228 1.48 -18.11 17.51
C VAL A 228 0.55 -17.90 16.32
N PHE A 229 0.84 -16.93 15.45
CA PHE A 229 0.04 -16.66 14.24
C PHE A 229 0.53 -17.44 13.01
N ALA A 230 1.73 -18.02 13.05
CA ALA A 230 2.34 -18.68 11.89
C ALA A 230 1.50 -19.83 11.33
N ALA A 231 0.84 -20.61 12.20
CA ALA A 231 -0.04 -21.70 11.78
C ALA A 231 -1.24 -21.21 10.97
N ALA A 232 -1.83 -20.06 11.36
CA ALA A 232 -2.94 -19.47 10.63
C ALA A 232 -2.49 -18.95 9.26
N TYR A 233 -1.34 -18.26 9.18
CA TYR A 233 -0.79 -17.83 7.89
C TYR A 233 -0.48 -19.02 6.99
N LYS A 234 0.21 -20.04 7.51
CA LYS A 234 0.54 -21.25 6.77
C LYS A 234 -0.70 -21.96 6.19
N ALA A 235 -1.79 -22.03 6.95
CA ALA A 235 -3.01 -22.68 6.51
C ALA A 235 -3.75 -21.90 5.41
N ASN A 236 -3.54 -20.59 5.31
CA ASN A 236 -4.30 -19.70 4.43
C ASN A 236 -3.47 -19.08 3.29
N LEU A 237 -2.14 -19.31 3.25
CA LEU A 237 -1.23 -18.74 2.24
C LEU A 237 -1.63 -19.08 0.79
N ASP A 238 -1.98 -20.34 0.51
CA ASP A 238 -2.36 -20.75 -0.85
C ASP A 238 -3.68 -20.11 -1.30
N GLU A 239 -4.63 -19.92 -0.36
CA GLU A 239 -5.89 -19.22 -0.64
C GLU A 239 -5.65 -17.72 -0.86
N ALA A 240 -4.80 -17.09 -0.05
CA ALA A 240 -4.41 -15.69 -0.22
C ALA A 240 -3.74 -15.46 -1.59
N LYS A 241 -2.81 -16.33 -1.99
CA LYS A 241 -2.20 -16.30 -3.33
C LYS A 241 -3.24 -16.47 -4.43
N SER A 242 -4.13 -17.45 -4.30
CA SER A 242 -5.21 -17.65 -5.26
C SER A 242 -6.13 -16.44 -5.35
N MET A 243 -6.41 -15.75 -4.24
CA MET A 243 -7.22 -14.53 -4.22
C MET A 243 -6.52 -13.40 -4.97
N THR A 244 -5.22 -13.21 -4.76
CA THR A 244 -4.42 -12.24 -5.51
C THR A 244 -4.44 -12.52 -7.01
N GLU A 245 -4.30 -13.77 -7.44
CA GLU A 245 -4.42 -14.13 -8.87
C GLU A 245 -5.81 -13.87 -9.46
N LYS A 246 -6.86 -14.07 -8.66
CA LYS A 246 -8.24 -13.74 -9.05
C LYS A 246 -8.46 -12.24 -9.18
N ILE A 247 -7.83 -11.45 -8.32
CA ILE A 247 -7.83 -9.98 -8.43
C ILE A 247 -7.09 -9.54 -9.68
N ILE A 248 -5.89 -10.07 -9.93
CA ILE A 248 -5.07 -9.78 -11.12
C ILE A 248 -5.82 -10.12 -12.42
N SER A 249 -6.52 -11.25 -12.46
CA SER A 249 -7.27 -11.68 -13.63
C SER A 249 -8.66 -11.02 -13.78
N GLY A 250 -9.11 -10.27 -12.77
CA GLY A 250 -10.44 -9.67 -12.73
C GLY A 250 -11.59 -10.64 -12.42
N GLU A 251 -11.32 -11.91 -12.03
CA GLU A 251 -12.33 -12.82 -11.49
C GLU A 251 -12.90 -12.30 -10.15
N MET A 252 -12.09 -11.56 -9.40
CA MET A 252 -12.46 -10.88 -8.18
C MET A 252 -12.15 -9.39 -8.31
N THR A 253 -13.11 -8.54 -7.99
CA THR A 253 -12.93 -7.09 -7.99
C THR A 253 -12.99 -6.57 -6.56
N VAL A 254 -12.04 -5.70 -6.20
CA VAL A 254 -12.06 -4.96 -4.94
C VAL A 254 -12.37 -3.50 -5.28
N GLU A 255 -13.29 -2.89 -4.55
CA GLU A 255 -13.70 -1.51 -4.81
C GLU A 255 -12.63 -0.50 -4.37
N PHE A 256 -12.30 0.44 -5.25
CA PHE A 256 -11.47 1.62 -4.96
C PHE A 256 -12.28 2.71 -4.25
N ASP A 257 -12.67 2.40 -3.01
CA ASP A 257 -13.51 3.24 -2.15
C ASP A 257 -12.66 4.29 -1.41
N THR A 258 -12.64 5.51 -1.93
CA THR A 258 -11.76 6.60 -1.45
C THR A 258 -12.33 7.39 -0.27
N GLU A 259 -13.50 7.02 0.26
CA GLU A 259 -14.04 7.66 1.47
C GLU A 259 -13.13 7.43 2.67
N PHE A 260 -13.13 8.36 3.63
CA PHE A 260 -12.31 8.22 4.83
C PHE A 260 -12.61 6.88 5.55
N PRO A 261 -11.58 6.06 5.86
CA PRO A 261 -11.80 4.75 6.45
C PRO A 261 -12.59 4.79 7.75
N ASN A 262 -13.67 4.01 7.78
CA ASN A 262 -14.57 3.94 8.91
C ASN A 262 -15.15 2.53 9.01
N PHE A 263 -14.75 1.80 10.07
CA PHE A 263 -15.13 0.40 10.20
C PHE A 263 -16.64 0.20 10.38
N ASP A 264 -17.33 1.10 11.09
CA ASP A 264 -18.79 1.02 11.24
C ASP A 264 -19.51 1.21 9.90
N ARG A 265 -19.01 2.10 9.03
CA ARG A 265 -19.52 2.26 7.66
C ARG A 265 -19.31 0.97 6.87
N VAL A 266 -18.09 0.43 6.86
CA VAL A 266 -17.75 -0.79 6.12
C VAL A 266 -18.55 -2.00 6.61
N LYS A 267 -18.82 -2.10 7.92
CA LYS A 267 -19.56 -3.22 8.51
C LYS A 267 -21.06 -3.20 8.18
N ASN A 268 -21.62 -2.02 7.91
CA ASN A 268 -23.07 -1.83 7.72
C ASN A 268 -23.47 -1.51 6.27
N GLY A 269 -22.51 -1.36 5.36
CA GLY A 269 -22.72 -1.13 3.93
C GLY A 269 -22.86 -2.43 3.15
#